data_AF-A0A954D4Q8-F1
#
_entry.id   AF-A0A954D4Q8-F1
#
_cell.length_a   1.000
_cell.length_b   1.000
_cell.length_c   1.000
_cell.angle_alpha   90.00
_cell.angle_beta   90.00
_cell.angle_gamma   90.00
#
_symmetry.space_group_name_H-M   'P 1'
#
loop_
_entity.id
_entity.type
_entity.pdbx_description
1 polymer ?
#
loop_
_entity_poly.entity_id
_entity_poly.type
_entity_poly.pdbx_seq_one_letter_code
_entity_poly.pdbx_strand_id
1 'polypeptide(L)' 'ATLLRDVYRCQDDPASVRAVGIHHATEQCRDLLHHRVRGIHFYTLNQSSATLKIYETLGLKEIAPASAGARAQGSRTGS' A
#
# COMPACT_ATOMS: atom_id res chain seq x y z
N ALA A 1 -12.24 17.24 14.39
CA ALA A 1 -11.37 16.45 13.49
C ALA A 1 -9.91 16.88 13.71
N THR A 2 -9.00 15.94 13.98
CA THR A 2 -7.59 16.21 14.27
C THR A 2 -6.81 16.61 13.01
N LEU A 3 -6.93 15.84 11.93
CA LEU A 3 -6.26 16.10 10.63
C LEU A 3 -6.34 17.56 10.19
N LEU A 4 -7.54 18.16 10.23
CA LEU A 4 -7.76 19.54 9.79
C LEU A 4 -6.88 20.53 10.57
N ARG A 5 -6.80 20.38 11.90
CA ARG A 5 -5.96 21.20 12.78
C ARG A 5 -4.47 20.99 12.48
N ASP A 6 -4.05 19.76 12.23
CA ASP A 6 -2.64 19.44 12.02
C ASP A 6 -2.15 19.90 10.64
N VAL A 7 -3.00 19.86 9.61
CA VAL A 7 -2.74 20.51 8.30
C VAL A 7 -2.67 22.02 8.44
N TYR A 8 -3.62 22.67 9.14
CA TYR A 8 -3.58 24.13 9.34
C TYR A 8 -2.34 24.60 10.11
N ARG A 9 -1.76 23.78 10.99
CA ARG A 9 -0.53 24.10 11.72
C ARG A 9 0.72 24.14 10.86
N CYS A 10 0.72 23.48 9.71
CA CYS A 10 1.87 23.37 8.81
C CYS A 10 1.58 23.80 7.37
N GLN A 11 0.45 24.50 7.14
CA GLN A 11 -0.06 24.86 5.81
C GLN A 11 0.96 25.55 4.89
N ASP A 12 1.89 26.32 5.47
CA ASP A 12 2.89 27.11 4.76
C ASP A 12 4.17 26.31 4.43
N ASP A 13 4.26 25.05 4.90
CA ASP A 13 5.29 24.07 4.52
C ASP A 13 4.66 22.87 3.77
N PRO A 14 4.73 22.84 2.42
CA PRO A 14 4.24 21.73 1.61
C PRO A 14 4.85 20.36 1.96
N ALA A 15 6.07 20.31 2.50
CA ALA A 15 6.69 19.05 2.91
C ALA A 15 6.03 18.50 4.18
N SER A 16 5.77 19.35 5.18
CA SER A 16 5.02 18.99 6.38
C SER A 16 3.57 18.64 6.08
N VAL A 17 2.86 19.39 5.21
CA VAL A 17 1.49 19.02 4.78
C VAL A 17 1.47 17.64 4.16
N ARG A 18 2.42 17.33 3.27
CA ARG A 18 2.59 15.99 2.67
C ARG A 18 2.87 14.92 3.73
N ALA A 19 3.73 15.19 4.71
CA ALA A 19 4.05 14.25 5.78
C ALA A 19 2.83 13.93 6.67
N VAL A 20 2.07 14.95 7.08
CA VAL A 20 0.82 14.81 7.83
C VAL A 20 -0.22 14.01 7.04
N GLY A 21 -0.37 14.30 5.75
CA GLY A 21 -1.28 13.57 4.86
C GLY A 21 -0.91 12.10 4.69
N ILE A 22 0.37 11.79 4.46
CA ILE A 22 0.88 10.42 4.36
C ILE A 22 0.64 9.66 5.67
N HIS A 23 1.01 10.24 6.82
CA HIS A 23 0.79 9.63 8.12
C HIS A 23 -0.69 9.31 8.34
N HIS A 24 -1.59 10.29 8.16
CA HIS A 24 -3.02 10.08 8.38
C HIS A 24 -3.62 9.01 7.44
N ALA A 25 -3.25 9.03 6.15
CA ALA A 25 -3.72 8.03 5.20
C ALA A 25 -3.17 6.62 5.52
N THR A 26 -1.94 6.50 6.03
CA THR A 26 -1.39 5.23 6.53
C THR A 26 -2.17 4.69 7.72
N GLU A 27 -2.53 5.54 8.70
CA GLU A 27 -3.36 5.13 9.84
C GLU A 27 -4.74 4.63 9.37
N GLN A 28 -5.39 5.37 8.48
CA GLN A 28 -6.67 4.97 7.87
C GLN A 28 -6.56 3.63 7.12
N CYS A 29 -5.51 3.44 6.32
CA CYS A 29 -5.31 2.19 5.60
C CYS A 29 -5.06 1.00 6.54
N ARG A 30 -4.29 1.20 7.62
CA ARG A 30 -4.03 0.12 8.59
C ARG A 30 -5.30 -0.28 9.35
N ASP A 31 -6.15 0.67 9.70
CA ASP A 31 -7.45 0.40 10.33
C ASP A 31 -8.40 -0.37 9.40
N LEU A 32 -8.50 0.02 8.12
CA LEU A 32 -9.29 -0.70 7.12
C LEU A 32 -8.77 -2.13 6.89
N LEU A 33 -7.45 -2.31 6.82
CA LEU A 33 -6.83 -3.64 6.67
C LEU A 33 -7.04 -4.51 7.92
N HIS A 34 -6.96 -3.94 9.12
CA HIS A 34 -7.30 -4.62 10.36
C HIS A 34 -8.75 -5.14 10.35
N HIS A 35 -9.68 -4.32 9.83
CA HIS A 35 -11.09 -4.69 9.62
C HIS A 35 -11.34 -5.57 8.38
N ARG A 36 -10.29 -6.09 7.72
CA ARG A 36 -10.36 -7.06 6.61
C ARG A 36 -11.22 -6.62 5.42
N VAL A 37 -11.13 -5.34 5.02
CA VAL A 37 -11.73 -4.89 3.75
C VAL A 37 -11.17 -5.67 2.56
N ARG A 38 -11.96 -5.81 1.48
CA ARG A 38 -11.53 -6.55 0.27
C ARG A 38 -10.33 -5.93 -0.45
N GLY A 39 -10.06 -4.66 -0.22
CA GLY A 39 -8.97 -3.90 -0.85
C GLY A 39 -9.13 -2.39 -0.65
N ILE A 40 -8.08 -1.64 -1.01
CA ILE A 40 -8.01 -0.18 -0.92
C ILE A 40 -7.65 0.34 -2.31
N HIS A 41 -8.34 1.39 -2.77
CA HIS A 41 -8.07 2.05 -4.04
C HIS A 41 -7.55 3.47 -3.80
N PHE A 42 -6.40 3.81 -4.39
CA PHE A 42 -5.74 5.10 -4.20
C PHE A 42 -5.98 6.03 -5.40
N TYR A 43 -6.54 7.21 -5.15
CA TYR A 43 -6.55 8.30 -6.12
C TYR A 43 -5.20 9.02 -6.10
N THR A 44 -4.33 8.68 -7.05
CA THR A 44 -2.95 9.17 -7.09
C THR A 44 -2.80 10.59 -7.64
N LEU A 45 -3.81 11.14 -8.33
CA LEU A 45 -3.74 12.46 -9.00
C LEU A 45 -2.49 12.63 -9.88
N ASN A 46 -2.14 11.58 -10.63
CA ASN A 46 -0.91 11.46 -11.44
C ASN A 46 0.41 11.56 -10.63
N GLN A 47 0.36 11.45 -9.30
CA GLN A 47 1.50 11.55 -8.39
C GLN A 47 1.55 10.34 -7.43
N SER A 48 2.30 9.31 -7.81
CA SER A 48 2.38 8.06 -7.04
C SER A 48 3.19 8.17 -5.74
N SER A 49 4.07 9.17 -5.58
CA SER A 49 5.07 9.20 -4.48
C SER A 49 4.50 9.15 -3.07
N ALA A 50 3.34 9.78 -2.82
CA ALA A 50 2.65 9.67 -1.52
C ALA A 50 2.06 8.27 -1.29
N THR A 51 1.42 7.72 -2.33
CA THR A 51 0.82 6.37 -2.31
C THR A 51 1.87 5.28 -2.10
N LEU A 52 3.01 5.38 -2.79
CA LEU A 52 4.15 4.48 -2.61
C LEU A 52 4.65 4.53 -1.17
N LYS A 53 4.74 5.73 -0.57
CA LYS A 53 5.19 5.85 0.82
C LYS A 53 4.23 5.21 1.81
N ILE A 54 2.93 5.36 1.61
CA ILE A 54 1.89 4.68 2.40
C ILE A 54 2.05 3.16 2.28
N TYR A 55 2.16 2.65 1.06
CA TYR A 55 2.31 1.22 0.77
C TYR A 55 3.58 0.60 1.39
N GLU A 56 4.73 1.30 1.32
CA GLU A 56 5.96 0.93 2.02
C GLU A 56 5.76 0.85 3.53
N THR A 57 5.14 1.87 4.14
CA THR A 57 4.94 1.94 5.60
C THR A 57 3.96 0.88 6.10
N LEU A 58 3.01 0.43 5.28
CA LEU A 58 2.12 -0.69 5.59
C LEU A 58 2.80 -2.07 5.44
N GLY A 59 4.05 -2.14 4.94
CA GLY A 59 4.80 -3.38 4.81
C GLY A 59 4.26 -4.34 3.74
N LEU A 60 3.41 -3.88 2.82
CA LEU A 60 2.64 -4.70 1.87
C LEU A 60 3.45 -5.30 0.71
N LYS A 61 4.79 -5.33 0.82
CA LYS A 61 5.71 -5.82 -0.22
C LYS A 61 5.40 -7.28 -0.56
N GLU A 62 5.45 -7.61 -1.85
CA GLU A 62 4.86 -8.86 -2.39
C GLU A 62 5.22 -10.14 -1.63
N ILE A 63 4.20 -10.98 -1.43
CA ILE A 63 4.37 -12.42 -1.35
C ILE A 63 4.77 -12.87 -2.77
N ALA A 64 6.04 -13.22 -2.96
CA ALA A 64 6.49 -13.83 -4.21
C ALA A 64 5.58 -15.03 -4.56
N PRO A 65 5.20 -15.22 -5.84
CA PRO A 65 4.17 -16.19 -6.20
C PRO A 65 4.57 -17.58 -5.68
N ALA A 66 3.72 -18.14 -4.81
CA ALA A 66 3.95 -19.44 -4.21
C ALA A 66 4.16 -20.48 -5.31
N SER A 67 5.41 -20.97 -5.40
CA SER A 67 5.96 -21.95 -6.34
C SER A 67 5.01 -22.41 -7.46
N ALA A 68 5.30 -22.00 -8.70
CA ALA A 68 4.67 -22.57 -9.88
C ALA A 68 4.80 -24.11 -9.85
N GLY A 69 3.68 -24.79 -9.60
CA GLY A 69 3.64 -26.23 -9.40
C GLY A 69 4.21 -26.98 -10.58
N ALA A 70 5.08 -27.96 -10.29
CA ALA A 70 5.83 -28.78 -11.23
C ALA A 70 5.05 -29.14 -12.51
N ARG A 71 5.57 -28.69 -13.67
CA ARG A 71 5.19 -29.26 -14.97
C ARG A 71 5.67 -30.71 -15.03
N ALA A 72 4.76 -31.65 -14.84
CA ALA A 72 5.02 -33.07 -14.97
C ALA A 72 5.53 -33.41 -16.39
N GLN A 73 6.77 -33.90 -16.48
CA GLN A 73 7.29 -34.53 -17.70
C GLN A 73 7.07 -36.04 -17.61
N GLY A 74 5.93 -36.50 -18.11
CA GLY A 74 5.71 -37.92 -18.38
C GLY A 74 6.39 -38.34 -19.68
N SER A 75 7.60 -38.89 -19.61
CA SER A 75 8.31 -39.46 -20.77
C SER A 75 8.39 -40.98 -20.71
N ARG A 76 7.26 -41.60 -21.10
CA ARG A 76 7.11 -42.90 -21.81
C ARG A 76 8.24 -43.94 -21.64
N THR A 77 7.92 -45.01 -20.92
CA THR A 77 8.50 -46.35 -21.15
C THR A 77 7.84 -47.02 -22.37
N GLY A 78 8.63 -47.69 -23.22
CA GLY A 78 8.18 -48.47 -24.39
C GLY A 78 8.83 -47.96 -25.68
N SER A 79 9.75 -48.68 -26.32
CA SER A 79 9.79 -50.13 -26.59
C SER A 79 11.18 -50.76 -26.43
#